data_AF-A0A022KVV1-F1
#
_entry.id   AF-A0A022KVV1-F1
#
_cell.length_a   1.000
_cell.length_b   1.000
_cell.length_c   1.000
_cell.angle_alpha   90.00
_cell.angle_beta   90.00
_cell.angle_gamma   90.00
#
_symmetry.space_group_name_H-M   'P 1'
#
loop_
_entity.id
_entity.type
_entity.pdbx_description
1 polymer ?
#
loop_
_entity_poly.entity_id
_entity_poly.type
_entity_poly.pdbx_seq_one_letter_code
_entity_poly.pdbx_strand_id
1 'polypeptide(L)'
;MIEFSGIGWSPSADYIGEARQQPSEFFSGQNYNQEVMVPMAEGQNLEWTWAPLMQRVMDMIGNGMTAAINGETPLVDLLGQAQTQIVEIMQGSGLNAEEAR
;
A
#
# COMPACT_ATOMS: atom_id res chain seq x y z
N MET A 1 -22.57 11.30 -2.30
CA MET A 1 -21.52 10.74 -1.43
C MET A 1 -21.76 9.24 -1.38
N ILE A 2 -20.79 8.39 -1.73
CA ILE A 2 -20.97 6.93 -1.67
C ILE A 2 -20.86 6.53 -0.21
N GLU A 3 -21.93 5.96 0.34
CA GLU A 3 -22.05 5.58 1.76
C GLU A 3 -21.14 4.38 2.12
N PHE A 4 -20.94 3.47 1.17
CA PHE A 4 -20.17 2.23 1.35
C PHE A 4 -19.04 2.15 0.32
N SER A 5 -17.85 2.64 0.67
CA SER A 5 -16.65 2.53 -0.17
C SER A 5 -15.38 2.45 0.71
N GLY A 6 -14.32 1.81 0.19
CA GLY A 6 -13.02 1.69 0.88
C GLY A 6 -12.65 0.26 1.27
N ILE A 7 -11.52 0.12 1.98
CA ILE A 7 -10.96 -1.16 2.43
C ILE A 7 -11.88 -1.76 3.51
N GLY A 8 -12.29 -3.03 3.32
CA GLY A 8 -13.15 -3.77 4.26
C GLY A 8 -14.61 -3.95 3.82
N TRP A 9 -15.06 -3.23 2.80
CA TRP A 9 -16.40 -3.38 2.24
C TRP A 9 -16.50 -4.60 1.32
N SER A 10 -17.60 -5.35 1.43
CA SER A 10 -17.86 -6.44 0.49
C SER A 10 -18.25 -5.88 -0.87
N PRO A 11 -17.66 -6.38 -1.97
CA PRO A 11 -18.14 -6.06 -3.32
C PRO A 11 -19.42 -6.84 -3.68
N SER A 12 -19.85 -7.78 -2.84
CA SER A 12 -21.11 -8.52 -3.04
C SER A 12 -22.29 -7.59 -2.79
N ALA A 13 -23.18 -7.47 -3.78
CA ALA A 13 -24.39 -6.65 -3.68
C ALA A 13 -25.28 -7.06 -2.49
N ASP A 14 -25.27 -8.35 -2.12
CA ASP A 14 -26.06 -8.89 -1.01
C ASP A 14 -25.47 -8.55 0.38
N TYR A 15 -24.24 -8.04 0.43
CA TYR A 15 -23.47 -7.82 1.66
C TYR A 15 -22.81 -6.43 1.72
N ILE A 16 -23.08 -5.57 0.73
CA ILE A 16 -22.58 -4.19 0.72
C ILE A 16 -23.32 -3.40 1.82
N GLY A 17 -22.57 -2.75 2.71
CA GLY A 17 -23.17 -2.06 3.86
C GLY A 17 -23.19 -2.89 5.15
N GLU A 18 -23.05 -4.22 5.09
CA GLU A 18 -23.19 -5.09 6.26
C GLU A 18 -21.94 -5.04 7.16
N ALA A 19 -22.13 -4.67 8.43
CA ALA A 19 -21.06 -4.63 9.42
C ALA A 19 -20.64 -6.05 9.82
N ARG A 20 -19.44 -6.48 9.41
CA ARG A 20 -18.89 -7.81 9.70
C ARG A 20 -18.37 -7.93 11.12
N GLN A 21 -19.26 -7.87 12.10
CA GLN A 21 -18.92 -7.94 13.53
C GLN A 21 -19.09 -9.34 14.14
N GLN A 22 -19.48 -10.33 13.34
CA GLN A 22 -19.68 -11.70 13.81
C GLN A 22 -18.43 -12.55 13.57
N PRO A 23 -18.22 -13.60 14.38
CA PRO A 23 -17.21 -14.61 14.11
C PRO A 23 -17.33 -15.23 12.72
N SER A 24 -16.21 -15.63 12.14
CA SER A 24 -16.15 -16.25 10.82
C SER A 24 -15.66 -17.69 10.90
N GLU A 25 -16.44 -18.63 10.37
CA GLU A 25 -16.05 -20.04 10.27
C GLU A 25 -14.78 -20.24 9.41
N PHE A 26 -14.60 -19.41 8.37
CA PHE A 26 -13.38 -19.42 7.56
C PHE A 26 -12.12 -19.14 8.40
N PHE A 27 -12.26 -18.31 9.44
CA PHE A 27 -11.21 -18.01 10.41
C PHE A 27 -11.39 -18.82 11.70
N SER A 28 -11.88 -20.06 11.60
CA SER A 28 -12.04 -20.99 12.73
C SER A 28 -12.89 -20.45 13.88
N GLY A 29 -13.89 -19.60 13.57
CA GLY A 29 -14.76 -18.97 14.56
C GLY A 29 -14.16 -17.74 15.24
N GLN A 30 -13.10 -17.13 14.70
CA GLN A 30 -12.57 -15.88 15.21
C GLN A 30 -13.43 -14.68 14.77
N ASN A 31 -13.64 -13.71 15.66
CA ASN A 31 -14.17 -12.39 15.31
C ASN A 31 -13.06 -11.47 14.81
N TYR A 32 -12.46 -11.84 13.68
CA TYR A 32 -11.24 -11.22 13.14
C TYR A 32 -11.34 -9.70 12.91
N ASN A 33 -12.52 -9.15 12.61
CA ASN A 33 -12.66 -7.70 12.45
C ASN A 33 -12.55 -6.95 13.78
N GLN A 34 -13.17 -7.45 14.85
CA GLN A 34 -13.13 -6.81 16.17
C GLN A 34 -11.83 -7.12 16.91
N GLU A 35 -11.34 -8.35 16.79
CA GLU A 35 -10.18 -8.82 17.55
C GLU A 35 -8.85 -8.50 16.87
N VAL A 36 -8.83 -8.30 15.55
CA VAL A 36 -7.59 -8.07 14.77
C VAL A 36 -7.63 -6.74 14.01
N MET A 37 -8.59 -6.55 13.12
CA MET A 37 -8.57 -5.42 12.19
C MET A 37 -8.77 -4.06 12.89
N VAL A 38 -9.72 -3.96 13.84
CA VAL A 38 -9.95 -2.73 14.62
C VAL A 38 -8.72 -2.34 15.45
N PRO A 39 -8.12 -3.24 16.26
CA PRO A 39 -6.87 -2.94 16.95
C PRO A 39 -5.71 -2.59 16.00
N MET A 40 -5.60 -3.25 14.84
CA MET A 40 -4.56 -2.92 13.84
C MET A 40 -4.70 -1.51 13.28
N ALA A 41 -5.92 -0.99 13.17
CA ALA A 41 -6.16 0.37 12.67
C ALA A 41 -5.55 1.44 13.60
N GLU A 42 -5.46 1.17 14.91
CA GLU A 42 -4.82 2.06 15.88
C GLU A 42 -3.31 2.20 15.66
N GLY A 43 -2.67 1.19 15.04
CA GLY A 43 -1.24 1.18 14.74
C GLY A 43 -0.87 1.84 13.41
N GLN A 44 -1.82 2.41 12.66
CA GLN A 44 -1.54 3.01 11.36
C GLN A 44 -0.70 4.29 11.50
N ASN A 45 0.31 4.45 10.65
CA ASN A 45 1.07 5.68 10.54
C ASN A 45 0.28 6.73 9.73
N LEU A 46 -0.38 7.64 10.43
CA LEU A 46 -1.17 8.71 9.82
C LEU A 46 -0.32 9.86 9.24
N GLU A 47 0.98 9.90 9.53
CA GLU A 47 1.92 10.88 9.00
C GLU A 47 2.52 10.45 7.65
N TRP A 48 2.22 9.23 7.18
CA TRP A 48 2.71 8.75 5.91
C TRP A 48 2.06 9.49 4.73
N THR A 49 2.89 9.91 3.78
CA THR A 49 2.43 10.58 2.55
C THR A 49 2.82 9.76 1.32
N TRP A 50 1.89 9.63 0.39
CA TRP A 50 2.15 9.03 -0.92
C TRP A 50 2.78 10.05 -1.87
N ALA A 51 3.80 9.62 -2.61
CA ALA A 51 4.41 10.44 -3.65
C ALA A 51 3.40 10.79 -4.77
N PRO A 52 3.46 11.98 -5.39
CA PRO A 52 2.57 12.36 -6.50
C PRO A 52 2.57 11.37 -7.68
N LEU A 53 3.68 10.66 -7.88
CA LEU A 53 3.87 9.68 -8.96
C LEU A 53 3.90 8.23 -8.45
N MET A 54 3.14 7.92 -7.39
CA MET A 54 3.25 6.64 -6.70
C MET A 54 3.07 5.40 -7.59
N GLN A 55 2.15 5.45 -8.57
CA GLN A 55 1.97 4.34 -9.51
C GLN A 55 3.27 4.02 -10.26
N ARG A 56 3.98 5.06 -10.73
CA ARG A 56 5.25 4.92 -11.42
C ARG A 56 6.37 4.44 -10.51
N VAL A 57 6.37 4.86 -9.23
CA VAL A 57 7.29 4.34 -8.21
C VAL A 57 7.07 2.83 -8.03
N MET A 58 5.82 2.39 -7.88
CA MET A 58 5.50 0.96 -7.71
C MET A 58 5.91 0.13 -8.92
N ASP A 59 5.67 0.63 -10.14
CA ASP A 59 6.09 -0.08 -11.37
C ASP A 59 7.61 -0.25 -11.44
N MET A 60 8.37 0.80 -11.10
CA MET A 60 9.83 0.78 -11.13
C MET A 60 10.42 -0.21 -10.12
N ILE A 61 9.91 -0.19 -8.88
CA ILE A 61 10.32 -1.14 -7.85
C ILE A 61 9.88 -2.56 -8.24
N GLY A 62 8.65 -2.72 -8.72
CA GLY A 62 8.09 -4.01 -9.13
C GLY A 62 8.91 -4.69 -10.23
N ASN A 63 9.33 -3.93 -11.25
CA ASN A 63 10.16 -4.44 -12.34
C ASN A 63 11.53 -4.95 -11.87
N GLY A 64 12.12 -4.31 -10.86
CA GLY A 64 13.42 -4.73 -10.32
C GLY A 64 13.35 -5.78 -9.20
N MET A 65 12.16 -5.99 -8.62
CA MET A 65 12.00 -6.82 -7.42
C MET A 65 12.37 -8.29 -7.66
N THR A 66 12.11 -8.85 -8.84
CA THR A 66 12.48 -10.23 -9.16
C THR A 66 14.00 -10.45 -9.05
N ALA A 67 14.80 -9.54 -9.63
CA ALA A 67 16.25 -9.59 -9.54
C ALA A 67 16.72 -9.43 -8.08
N ALA A 68 16.06 -8.55 -7.31
CA ALA A 68 16.39 -8.35 -5.91
C ALA A 68 16.11 -9.60 -5.04
N ILE A 69 14.96 -10.25 -5.24
CA ILE A 69 14.59 -11.48 -4.53
C ILE A 69 15.52 -12.63 -4.89
N ASN A 70 15.96 -12.71 -6.15
CA ASN A 70 16.91 -13.73 -6.60
C ASN A 70 18.36 -13.46 -6.14
N GLY A 71 18.63 -12.32 -5.51
CA GLY A 71 19.97 -11.93 -5.07
C GLY A 71 20.88 -11.45 -6.20
N GLU A 72 20.34 -11.18 -7.39
CA GLU A 72 21.07 -10.65 -8.55
C GLU A 72 21.38 -9.17 -8.39
N THR A 73 20.58 -8.45 -7.59
CA THR A 73 20.79 -7.03 -7.27
C THR A 73 20.47 -6.80 -5.79
N PRO A 74 21.33 -6.13 -5.00
CA PRO A 74 20.98 -5.76 -3.64
C PRO A 74 19.71 -4.90 -3.61
N LEU A 75 18.79 -5.19 -2.69
CA LEU A 75 17.54 -4.41 -2.56
C LEU A 75 17.83 -2.91 -2.34
N VAL A 76 18.90 -2.59 -1.59
CA VAL A 76 19.32 -1.21 -1.36
C VAL A 76 19.72 -0.50 -2.65
N ASP A 77 20.32 -1.20 -3.61
CA ASP A 77 20.71 -0.63 -4.90
C ASP A 77 19.49 -0.39 -5.78
N LEU A 78 18.54 -1.33 -5.79
CA LEU A 78 17.25 -1.17 -6.47
C LEU A 78 16.50 0.07 -5.97
N LEU A 79 16.38 0.21 -4.65
CA LEU A 79 15.66 1.33 -4.04
C LEU A 79 16.38 2.67 -4.29
N GLY A 80 17.71 2.69 -4.20
CA GLY A 80 18.50 3.89 -4.51
C GLY A 80 18.33 4.32 -5.97
N GLN A 81 18.45 3.37 -6.91
CA GLN A 81 18.22 3.65 -8.33
C GLN A 81 16.79 4.14 -8.60
N ALA A 82 15.79 3.56 -7.93
CA ALA A 82 14.41 3.97 -8.09
C ALA A 82 14.15 5.39 -7.56
N GLN A 83 14.77 5.75 -6.43
CA GLN A 83 14.71 7.11 -5.89
C GLN A 83 15.31 8.13 -6.86
N THR A 84 16.52 7.88 -7.36
CA THR A 84 17.17 8.81 -8.31
C THR A 84 16.30 9.03 -9.54
N GLN A 85 15.83 7.95 -10.17
CA GLN A 85 15.01 8.05 -11.37
C GLN A 85 13.69 8.78 -11.13
N ILE A 86 13.00 8.53 -10.01
CA ILE A 86 11.73 9.21 -9.75
C ILE A 86 11.93 10.71 -9.45
N VAL A 87 13.01 11.08 -8.76
CA VAL A 87 13.35 12.49 -8.50
C VAL A 87 13.62 13.22 -9.81
N GLU A 88 14.40 12.63 -10.72
CA GLU A 88 14.64 13.17 -12.06
C GLU A 88 13.33 13.38 -12.85
N ILE A 89 12.41 12.41 -12.80
CA ILE A 89 11.10 12.51 -13.46
C ILE A 89 10.25 13.63 -12.85
N MET A 90 10.22 13.75 -11.52
CA MET A 90 9.49 14.80 -10.82
C MET A 90 10.04 16.18 -11.19
N GLN A 91 11.36 16.35 -11.18
CA GLN A 91 12.03 17.58 -11.60
C GLN A 91 11.75 17.93 -13.06
N GLY A 92 11.84 16.94 -13.97
CA GLY A 92 11.49 17.11 -15.38
C GLY A 92 10.01 17.44 -15.62
N SER A 93 9.14 17.12 -14.66
CA SER A 93 7.71 17.45 -14.68
C SER A 93 7.39 18.80 -14.02
N GLY A 94 8.41 19.55 -13.58
CA GLY A 94 8.28 20.87 -12.96
C GLY A 94 8.08 20.87 -11.44
N LEU A 95 8.24 19.72 -10.77
CA LEU A 95 8.20 19.64 -9.31
C LEU A 95 9.56 19.96 -8.70
N ASN A 96 9.56 20.65 -7.56
CA ASN A 96 10.77 20.80 -6.74
C ASN A 96 10.91 19.54 -5.85
N ALA A 97 11.71 18.58 -6.31
CA ALA A 97 11.93 17.31 -5.63
C ALA A 97 13.42 17.09 -5.32
N GLU A 98 13.71 16.44 -4.21
CA GLU A 98 15.07 16.07 -3.79
C GLU A 98 15.12 14.62 -3.31
N GLU A 99 16.30 14.01 -3.44
CA GLU A 99 16.59 12.71 -2.86
C GLU A 99 16.66 12.78 -1.33
N ALA A 100 16.21 11.73 -0.64
CA ALA A 100 16.36 11.62 0.80
C ALA A 100 17.85 11.48 1.17
N ARG A 101 18.25 12.11 2.29
CA ARG A 101 19.63 12.13 2.80
C ARG A 101 19.81 11.23 4.02
#